data_AF-A0A0P9QMP9-F1
#
_entry.id   AF-A0A0P9QMP9-F1
#
_cell.length_a   1.000
_cell.length_b   1.000
_cell.length_c   1.000
_cell.angle_alpha   90.00
_cell.angle_beta   90.00
_cell.angle_gamma   90.00
#
_symmetry.space_group_name_H-M   'P 1'
#
loop_
_entity.id
_entity.type
_entity.pdbx_description
1 polymer ?
#
loop_
_entity_poly.entity_id
_entity_poly.type
_entity_poly.pdbx_seq_one_letter_code
_entity_poly.pdbx_strand_id
1 'polypeptide(L)'
;MIRMARPSDAKAIAQVHVSSWQEAYCDLMPTEYLNSLEATLAQRESFWVRSIESGEPCVLVEELNEQVVGWISVGASRDEDTAATLDRTKAFTQRRSRARKTDDTSAICRGLTPHSAE
;
A
#
# COMPACT_ATOMS: atom_id res chain seq x y z
N MET A 1 -13.65 -5.37 2.39
CA MET A 1 -13.96 -4.89 1.02
C MET A 1 -12.72 -4.23 0.45
N ILE A 2 -12.34 -4.54 -0.79
CA ILE A 2 -11.25 -3.84 -1.48
C ILE A 2 -11.83 -2.68 -2.29
N ARG A 3 -11.25 -1.48 -2.18
CA ARG A 3 -11.67 -0.29 -2.95
C ARG A 3 -10.50 0.63 -3.25
N MET A 4 -10.71 1.58 -4.17
CA MET A 4 -9.76 2.68 -4.40
C MET A 4 -9.56 3.51 -3.12
N ALA A 5 -8.31 3.87 -2.86
CA ALA A 5 -7.97 4.77 -1.78
C ALA A 5 -8.49 6.19 -2.07
N ARG A 6 -8.91 6.88 -1.02
CA ARG A 6 -9.27 8.29 -1.02
C ARG A 6 -8.24 9.08 -0.22
N PRO A 7 -8.07 10.38 -0.46
CA PRO A 7 -7.14 11.20 0.33
C PRO A 7 -7.40 11.11 1.85
N SER A 8 -8.66 10.91 2.25
CA SER A 8 -9.06 10.67 3.64
C SER A 8 -8.49 9.39 4.26
N ASP A 9 -8.12 8.39 3.45
CA ASP A 9 -7.52 7.13 3.92
C ASP A 9 -6.02 7.26 4.19
N ALA A 10 -5.37 8.33 3.72
CA ALA A 10 -3.91 8.50 3.77
C ALA A 10 -3.33 8.35 5.18
N LYS A 11 -4.04 8.90 6.19
CA LYS A 11 -3.67 8.76 7.60
C LYS A 11 -3.69 7.30 8.06
N ALA A 12 -4.76 6.58 7.72
CA ALA A 12 -4.91 5.18 8.11
C ALA A 12 -3.87 4.30 7.39
N ILE A 13 -3.58 4.57 6.11
CA ILE A 13 -2.52 3.91 5.36
C ILE A 13 -1.15 4.13 6.04
N ALA A 14 -0.84 5.36 6.43
CA ALA A 14 0.41 5.69 7.11
C ALA A 14 0.54 4.96 8.46
N GLN A 15 -0.54 4.85 9.23
CA GLN A 15 -0.58 4.10 10.48
C GLN A 15 -0.39 2.60 10.27
N VAL A 16 -1.12 2.01 9.31
CA VAL A 16 -0.96 0.59 8.97
C VAL A 16 0.48 0.31 8.52
N HIS A 17 1.08 1.21 7.73
CA HIS A 17 2.48 1.08 7.32
C HIS A 17 3.44 1.03 8.53
N VAL A 18 3.38 2.02 9.43
CA VAL A 18 4.30 2.09 10.59
C VAL A 18 4.10 0.89 11.52
N SER A 19 2.85 0.59 11.90
CA SER A 19 2.55 -0.56 12.78
C SER A 19 2.99 -1.88 12.18
N SER A 20 2.81 -2.07 10.87
CA SER A 20 3.28 -3.28 10.17
C SER A 20 4.80 -3.42 10.23
N TRP A 21 5.54 -2.31 10.13
CA TRP A 21 7.00 -2.30 10.26
C TRP A 21 7.45 -2.61 11.69
N GLN A 22 6.80 -2.00 12.68
CA GLN A 22 7.09 -2.26 14.08
C GLN A 22 6.86 -3.74 14.43
N GLU A 23 5.75 -4.33 13.97
CA GLU A 23 5.45 -5.76 14.18
C GLU A 23 6.40 -6.68 13.40
N ALA A 24 6.72 -6.37 12.14
CA ALA A 24 7.56 -7.24 11.32
C ALA A 24 9.03 -7.30 11.78
N TYR A 25 9.52 -6.24 12.42
CA TYR A 25 10.93 -6.09 12.80
C TYR A 25 11.17 -5.98 14.31
N CYS A 26 10.15 -6.21 15.16
CA CYS A 26 10.27 -6.10 16.63
C CYS A 26 11.40 -6.95 17.22
N ASP A 27 11.63 -8.14 16.67
CA ASP A 27 12.65 -9.07 17.14
C ASP A 27 14.03 -8.85 16.49
N LEU A 28 14.11 -7.96 15.50
CA LEU A 28 15.32 -7.73 14.70
C LEU A 28 15.97 -6.36 14.95
N MET A 29 15.20 -5.38 15.42
CA MET A 29 15.62 -3.99 15.56
C MET A 29 15.37 -3.46 16.98
N PRO A 30 16.17 -2.49 17.47
CA PRO A 30 15.92 -1.86 18.76
C PRO A 30 14.53 -1.25 18.85
N THR A 31 13.86 -1.44 19.98
CA THR A 31 12.50 -0.93 20.21
C THR A 31 12.46 0.60 20.10
N GLU A 32 13.50 1.30 20.53
CA GLU A 32 13.59 2.77 20.42
C GLU A 32 13.56 3.22 18.96
N TYR A 33 14.25 2.49 18.07
CA TYR A 33 14.24 2.79 16.65
C TYR A 33 12.84 2.58 16.04
N LEU A 34 12.20 1.45 16.35
CA LEU A 34 10.86 1.15 15.87
C LEU A 34 9.81 2.15 16.38
N ASN A 35 9.94 2.60 17.62
CA ASN A 35 9.09 3.64 18.19
C ASN A 35 9.34 5.01 17.53
N SER A 36 10.59 5.30 17.15
CA SER A 36 10.92 6.55 16.43
C SER A 36 10.22 6.67 15.07
N LEU A 37 9.77 5.57 14.48
CA LEU A 37 9.01 5.57 13.22
C LEU A 37 7.68 6.32 13.34
N GLU A 38 7.10 6.41 14.55
CA GLU A 38 5.88 7.18 14.78
C GLU A 38 6.07 8.67 14.45
N ALA A 39 7.27 9.23 14.67
CA ALA A 39 7.58 10.61 14.30
C ALA A 39 7.50 10.85 12.77
N THR A 40 7.53 9.79 11.96
CA THR A 40 7.44 9.87 10.49
C THR A 40 6.00 9.84 9.95
N LEU A 41 4.99 9.66 10.82
CA LEU A 41 3.58 9.53 10.43
C LEU A 41 3.08 10.68 9.58
N ALA A 42 3.30 11.93 10.03
CA ALA A 42 2.82 13.12 9.33
C ALA A 42 3.42 13.27 7.92
N GLN A 43 4.71 12.93 7.78
CA GLN A 43 5.39 12.92 6.48
C GLN A 43 4.80 11.84 5.56
N ARG A 44 4.52 10.64 6.09
CA ARG A 44 3.92 9.53 5.33
C ARG A 44 2.49 9.82 4.91
N GLU A 45 1.69 10.37 5.81
CA GLU A 45 0.33 10.83 5.49
C GLU A 45 0.37 11.84 4.34
N SER A 46 1.22 12.87 4.43
CA SER A 46 1.38 13.87 3.37
C SER A 46 1.81 13.26 2.04
N PHE A 47 2.69 12.26 2.07
CA PHE A 47 3.09 11.52 0.87
C PHE A 47 1.89 10.76 0.26
N TRP A 48 1.13 10.04 1.08
CA TRP A 48 -0.03 9.29 0.60
C TRP A 48 -1.14 10.16 0.06
N VAL A 49 -1.41 11.32 0.68
CA VAL A 49 -2.35 12.31 0.13
C VAL A 49 -1.95 12.68 -1.29
N ARG A 50 -0.70 13.11 -1.49
CA ARG A 50 -0.19 13.51 -2.82
C ARG A 50 -0.23 12.37 -3.84
N SER A 51 0.15 11.16 -3.44
CA SER A 51 0.13 9.99 -4.33
C SER A 51 -1.29 9.59 -4.74
N ILE A 52 -2.25 9.65 -3.82
CA ILE A 52 -3.65 9.34 -4.12
C ILE A 52 -4.28 10.43 -5.00
N GLU A 53 -3.98 11.70 -4.74
CA GLU A 53 -4.48 12.83 -5.52
C GLU A 53 -3.93 12.87 -6.95
N SER A 54 -2.64 12.53 -7.11
CA SER A 54 -2.01 12.43 -8.43
C SER A 54 -2.47 11.21 -9.23
N GLY A 55 -3.08 10.21 -8.58
CA GLY A 55 -3.47 8.94 -9.19
C GLY A 55 -2.29 8.00 -9.49
N GLU A 56 -1.07 8.41 -9.17
CA GLU A 56 0.15 7.64 -9.38
C GLU A 56 1.01 7.60 -8.11
N PRO A 57 1.28 6.40 -7.54
CA PRO A 57 0.79 5.09 -7.94
C PRO A 57 -0.72 4.89 -7.66
N CYS A 58 -1.34 3.94 -8.36
CA CYS A 58 -2.70 3.47 -8.06
C CYS A 58 -2.72 2.80 -6.69
N VAL A 59 -3.52 3.32 -5.76
CA VAL A 59 -3.61 2.82 -4.39
C VAL A 59 -4.98 2.21 -4.12
N LEU A 60 -4.98 0.96 -3.64
CA LEU A 60 -6.14 0.23 -3.16
C LEU A 60 -6.06 0.07 -1.63
N VAL A 61 -7.20 0.06 -0.96
CA VAL A 61 -7.30 -0.22 0.47
C VAL A 61 -8.21 -1.40 0.73
N GLU A 62 -7.87 -2.19 1.74
CA GLU A 62 -8.75 -3.17 2.36
C GLU A 62 -9.46 -2.52 3.54
N GLU A 63 -10.79 -2.42 3.44
CA GLU A 63 -11.65 -1.91 4.49
C GLU A 63 -12.36 -3.05 5.22
N LEU A 64 -12.34 -3.02 6.55
CA LEU A 64 -13.06 -3.91 7.44
C LEU A 64 -13.71 -3.07 8.55
N ASN A 65 -15.04 -3.16 8.71
CA ASN A 65 -15.79 -2.38 9.70
C ASN A 65 -15.49 -0.86 9.60
N GLU A 66 -15.50 -0.31 8.39
CA GLU A 66 -15.21 1.10 8.11
C GLU A 66 -13.78 1.56 8.49
N GLN A 67 -12.88 0.60 8.75
CA GLN A 67 -11.47 0.85 9.07
C GLN A 67 -10.58 0.28 7.99
N VAL A 68 -9.57 1.05 7.58
CA VAL A 68 -8.53 0.56 6.67
C VAL A 68 -7.61 -0.38 7.45
N VAL A 69 -7.57 -1.64 7.04
CA VAL A 69 -6.76 -2.70 7.68
C VAL A 69 -5.56 -3.15 6.84
N GLY A 70 -5.49 -2.67 5.60
CA GLY A 70 -4.45 -2.98 4.64
C GLY A 70 -4.52 -2.05 3.44
N TRP A 71 -3.43 -1.97 2.70
CA TRP A 71 -3.33 -1.18 1.48
C TRP A 71 -2.42 -1.87 0.48
N ILE A 72 -2.57 -1.53 -0.80
CA ILE A 72 -1.76 -1.98 -1.92
C ILE A 72 -1.49 -0.77 -2.80
N SER A 73 -0.25 -0.60 -3.27
CA SER A 73 0.09 0.47 -4.21
C SER A 73 0.85 -0.06 -5.40
N VAL A 74 0.28 0.19 -6.57
CA VAL A 74 0.73 -0.30 -7.87
C VAL A 74 1.07 0.91 -8.74
N GLY A 75 2.30 1.00 -9.22
CA GLY A 75 2.71 2.06 -10.13
C GLY A 75 3.84 1.60 -11.04
N ALA A 76 4.20 2.48 -11.98
CA ALA A 76 5.36 2.26 -12.85
C ALA A 76 6.61 1.95 -12.01
N SER A 77 7.45 1.03 -12.53
CA SER A 77 8.74 0.75 -11.91
C SER A 77 9.56 2.03 -11.84
N ARG A 78 10.18 2.29 -10.67
CA ARG A 78 11.09 3.43 -10.48
C ARG A 78 12.54 3.10 -10.83
N ASP A 79 12.79 1.86 -11.27
CA ASP A 79 14.11 1.41 -11.72
C ASP A 79 14.28 1.77 -13.21
N GLU A 80 15.24 2.64 -13.52
CA GLU A 80 15.57 3.08 -14.89
C GLU A 80 16.20 1.98 -15.78
N ASP A 81 16.42 0.78 -15.27
CA ASP A 81 17.12 -0.31 -15.97
C ASP A 81 16.22 -1.53 -16.22
N THR A 82 15.00 -1.31 -16.72
CA THR A 82 14.19 -2.40 -17.25
C THR A 82 13.44 -1.93 -18.48
N ALA A 83 14.08 -2.10 -19.63
CA ALA A 83 13.45 -2.00 -20.93
C ALA A 83 12.17 -2.85 -20.95
N ALA A 84 11.05 -2.18 -21.24
CA ALA A 84 9.86 -2.70 -21.91
C ALA A 84 9.51 -4.17 -21.62
N THR A 85 9.00 -4.45 -20.42
CA THR A 85 7.99 -5.50 -20.25
C THR A 85 7.00 -5.02 -19.20
N LEU A 86 5.82 -4.62 -19.68
CA LEU A 86 4.65 -4.27 -18.88
C LEU A 86 4.16 -5.52 -18.13
N ASP A 87 4.84 -5.88 -17.05
CA ASP A 87 4.33 -6.82 -16.06
C ASP A 87 5.11 -6.62 -14.75
N ARG A 88 4.72 -5.64 -13.93
CA ARG A 88 5.24 -5.55 -12.56
C ARG A 88 4.33 -4.74 -11.65
N THR A 89 3.27 -5.39 -11.22
CA THR A 89 2.49 -4.98 -10.05
C THR A 89 3.36 -5.17 -8.80
N LYS A 90 3.92 -4.09 -8.24
CA LYS A 90 4.32 -4.13 -6.82
C LYS A 90 3.02 -4.18 -6.03
N ALA A 91 2.63 -5.34 -5.53
CA ALA A 91 1.54 -5.44 -4.56
C ALA A 91 2.17 -5.60 -3.18
N PHE A 92 2.30 -4.52 -2.42
CA PHE A 92 2.49 -4.65 -0.98
C PHE A 92 1.13 -4.96 -0.39
N THR A 93 0.91 -6.16 0.11
CA THR A 93 -0.30 -6.52 0.86
C THR A 93 0.13 -6.75 2.29
N GLN A 94 -0.12 -5.80 3.20
CA GLN A 94 0.01 -6.08 4.62
C GLN A 94 -1.36 -6.03 5.29
N ARG A 95 -1.83 -7.21 5.69
CA ARG A 95 -3.04 -7.46 6.48
C ARG A 95 -2.63 -7.43 7.95
N ARG A 96 -3.33 -6.69 8.82
CA ARG A 96 -3.21 -6.91 10.27
C ARG A 96 -3.38 -8.40 10.56
N SER A 97 -2.37 -9.01 11.14
CA SER A 97 -2.23 -10.45 11.19
C SER A 97 -3.15 -11.09 12.24
N ARG A 98 -4.36 -11.47 11.82
CA ARG A 98 -5.00 -12.72 12.28
C ARG A 98 -6.08 -13.25 11.33
N ALA A 99 -5.75 -13.50 10.08
CA ALA A 99 -6.43 -14.56 9.29
C ALA A 99 -5.63 -14.91 8.03
N ARG A 100 -5.37 -16.20 7.88
CA ARG A 100 -5.21 -17.02 6.66
C ARG A 100 -4.89 -16.29 5.34
N LYS A 101 -3.71 -16.60 4.80
CA LYS A 101 -3.28 -16.37 3.41
C LYS A 101 -4.33 -16.97 2.47
N THR A 102 -5.03 -16.16 1.68
CA THR A 102 -5.82 -16.64 0.54
C THR A 102 -5.07 -16.32 -0.75
N ASP A 103 -4.89 -17.38 -1.52
CA ASP A 103 -3.96 -17.58 -2.63
C ASP A 103 -4.39 -16.90 -3.94
N ASP A 104 -4.93 -15.68 -3.89
CA ASP A 104 -5.43 -15.04 -5.11
C ASP A 104 -5.14 -13.54 -5.22
N THR A 105 -3.85 -13.23 -5.31
CA THR A 105 -3.36 -11.92 -5.77
C THR A 105 -3.45 -11.80 -7.31
N SER A 106 -3.70 -12.92 -8.02
CA SER A 106 -3.71 -12.97 -9.49
C SER A 106 -4.99 -12.43 -10.12
N ALA A 107 -6.12 -12.49 -9.41
CA ALA A 107 -7.42 -12.04 -9.91
C ALA A 107 -7.61 -10.52 -9.87
N ILE A 108 -6.92 -9.80 -8.97
CA ILE A 108 -7.13 -8.36 -8.76
C ILE A 108 -6.56 -7.52 -9.92
N CYS A 109 -5.58 -8.04 -10.67
CA CYS A 109 -4.91 -7.30 -11.76
C CYS A 109 -5.61 -7.40 -13.12
N ARG A 110 -6.60 -8.27 -13.32
CA ARG A 110 -7.21 -8.51 -14.66
C ARG A 110 -8.26 -7.48 -15.09
N GLY A 111 -8.63 -6.53 -14.23
CA GLY A 111 -9.68 -5.54 -14.50
C GLY A 111 -9.20 -4.18 -15.02
N LEU A 112 -7.90 -3.95 -15.17
CA LEU A 112 -7.33 -2.66 -15.56
C LEU A 112 -6.70 -2.74 -16.95
N THR A 113 -7.52 -3.05 -17.96
CA THR A 113 -7.17 -2.65 -19.34
C THR A 113 -7.64 -1.22 -19.56
N PRO A 114 -6.77 -0.28 -19.99
CA PRO A 114 -7.23 0.98 -20.51
C PRO A 114 -8.07 0.69 -21.77
N HIS A 115 -9.33 1.13 -21.77
CA HIS A 115 -10.12 1.21 -22.98
C HIS A 115 -9.51 2.34 -23.83
N SER A 116 -8.62 1.98 -24.74
CA SER A 116 -8.25 2.85 -25.86
C SER A 116 -9.52 3.07 -26.68
N ALA A 117 -10.06 4.28 -26.59
CA ALA A 117 -10.97 4.83 -27.58
C ALA A 117 -10.13 5.24 -28.80
N GLU A 118 -10.38 4.60 -29.93
CA GLU A 118 -10.39 5.18 -31.30
C GLU A 118 -11.17 4.22 -32.22
#